data_AF-A0A699X8L2-F1
#
_entry.id   AF-A0A699X8L2-F1
#
_cell.length_a   1.000
_cell.length_b   1.000
_cell.length_c   1.000
_cell.angle_alpha   90.00
_cell.angle_beta   90.00
_cell.angle_gamma   90.00
#
_symmetry.space_group_name_H-M   'P 1'
#
loop_
_entity.id
_entity.type
_entity.pdbx_description
1 polymer ?
#
loop_
_entity_poly.entity_id
_entity_poly.type
_entity_poly.pdbx_seq_one_letter_code
_entity_poly.pdbx_strand_id
1 'polypeptide(L)'
;GFGALPHAQGTTFRVWAPAATAVSVVGTFNNWDAQANPLQAEDGGNWAADLPGVKAGDGYKFALQTPAGELTRNDPYARAVTNSAGYSL
;
A
#
# COMPACT_ATOMS: atom_id res chain seq x y z
N GLY A 1 -4.71 3.24 11.16
CA GLY A 1 -3.28 2.94 10.92
C GLY A 1 -3.06 2.79 9.44
N PHE A 2 -1.96 3.33 8.92
CA PHE A 2 -1.53 3.16 7.53
C PHE A 2 -0.42 2.09 7.49
N GLY A 3 -0.34 1.34 6.39
CA GLY A 3 0.57 0.20 6.21
C GLY A 3 -0.16 -1.15 6.18
N ALA A 4 0.57 -2.21 6.48
CA ALA A 4 0.04 -3.57 6.60
C ALA A 4 -0.59 -3.79 7.99
N LEU A 5 -1.90 -4.04 8.00
CA LEU A 5 -2.70 -4.37 9.17
C LEU A 5 -3.03 -5.88 9.12
N PRO A 6 -2.19 -6.75 9.71
CA PRO A 6 -2.51 -8.16 9.81
C PRO A 6 -3.78 -8.36 10.67
N HIS A 7 -4.68 -9.21 10.21
CA HIS A 7 -5.89 -9.63 10.90
C HIS A 7 -6.05 -11.15 10.84
N ALA A 8 -7.08 -11.69 11.49
CA ALA A 8 -7.26 -13.13 11.65
C ALA A 8 -7.41 -13.91 10.32
N GLN A 9 -7.81 -13.24 9.24
CA GLN A 9 -8.04 -13.88 7.93
C GLN A 9 -7.05 -13.43 6.84
N GLY A 10 -6.16 -12.49 7.11
CA GLY A 10 -5.27 -11.92 6.10
C GLY A 10 -4.54 -10.67 6.56
N THR A 11 -4.16 -9.83 5.59
CA THR A 11 -3.54 -8.53 5.86
C THR A 11 -4.25 -7.47 5.06
N THR A 12 -4.75 -6.44 5.75
CA THR A 12 -5.31 -5.26 5.09
C THR A 12 -4.18 -4.26 4.85
N PHE A 13 -3.94 -3.91 3.59
CA PHE A 13 -2.96 -2.90 3.20
C PHE A 13 -3.65 -1.56 3.02
N ARG A 14 -3.12 -0.51 3.67
CA ARG A 14 -3.62 0.86 3.51
C ARG A 14 -2.48 1.82 3.19
N VAL A 15 -2.65 2.66 2.17
CA VAL A 15 -1.67 3.68 1.79
C VAL A 15 -2.35 4.97 1.38
N TRP A 16 -1.77 6.09 1.78
CA TRP A 16 -2.21 7.41 1.35
C TRP A 16 -1.44 7.84 0.09
N ALA A 17 -2.16 8.04 -1.00
CA ALA A 17 -1.62 8.41 -2.31
C ALA A 17 -2.65 9.22 -3.12
N PRO A 18 -2.92 10.49 -2.75
CA PRO A 18 -3.91 11.33 -3.43
C PRO A 18 -3.52 11.70 -4.87
N ALA A 19 -2.22 11.64 -5.19
CA ALA A 19 -1.70 11.93 -6.52
C ALA A 19 -1.63 10.68 -7.43
N ALA A 20 -1.92 9.49 -6.90
CA ALA A 20 -1.97 8.27 -7.70
C ALA A 20 -3.35 8.10 -8.34
N THR A 21 -3.37 7.64 -9.60
CA THR A 21 -4.59 7.29 -10.34
C THR A 21 -4.98 5.84 -10.13
N ALA A 22 -4.01 4.98 -9.83
CA ALA A 22 -4.25 3.61 -9.40
C ALA A 22 -3.17 3.19 -8.41
N VAL A 23 -3.52 2.34 -7.46
CA VAL A 23 -2.55 1.74 -6.55
C VAL A 23 -2.81 0.25 -6.51
N SER A 24 -1.77 -0.55 -6.59
CA SER A 24 -1.83 -2.01 -6.47
C SER A 24 -0.79 -2.50 -5.50
N VAL A 25 -1.05 -3.63 -4.83
CA VAL A 25 -0.06 -4.28 -3.98
C VAL A 25 0.47 -5.53 -4.70
N VAL A 26 1.80 -5.61 -4.80
CA VAL A 26 2.51 -6.70 -5.45
C VAL A 26 3.47 -7.32 -4.45
N GLY A 27 3.64 -8.63 -4.50
CA GLY A 27 4.57 -9.31 -3.61
C GLY A 27 4.87 -10.71 -4.07
N THR A 28 5.67 -11.42 -3.28
CA THR A 28 6.00 -12.83 -3.52
C THR A 28 4.77 -13.72 -3.59
N PHE A 29 3.73 -13.42 -2.80
CA PHE A 29 2.44 -14.13 -2.80
C PHE A 29 1.67 -14.02 -4.13
N ASN A 30 2.04 -13.07 -4.98
CA ASN A 30 1.37 -12.68 -6.21
C ASN A 30 2.34 -12.68 -7.41
N ASN A 31 3.53 -13.27 -7.25
CA ASN A 31 4.55 -13.25 -8.29
C ASN A 31 4.81 -11.84 -8.89
N TRP A 32 4.71 -10.80 -8.07
CA TRP A 32 4.89 -9.39 -8.45
C TRP A 32 3.85 -8.81 -9.44
N ASP A 33 2.67 -9.42 -9.59
CA ASP A 33 1.66 -8.97 -10.56
C ASP A 33 0.80 -7.78 -10.07
N ALA A 34 0.99 -6.58 -10.64
CA ALA A 34 0.23 -5.39 -10.27
C ALA A 34 -1.26 -5.42 -10.65
N GLN A 35 -1.70 -6.36 -11.49
CA GLN A 35 -3.10 -6.48 -11.89
C GLN A 35 -3.89 -7.40 -10.96
N ALA A 36 -3.22 -8.29 -10.24
CA ALA A 36 -3.89 -9.29 -9.43
C ALA A 36 -4.48 -8.72 -8.12
N ASN A 37 -3.91 -7.63 -7.59
CA ASN A 37 -4.33 -7.05 -6.30
C ASN A 37 -4.35 -5.51 -6.34
N PRO A 38 -5.29 -4.90 -7.07
CA PRO A 38 -5.52 -3.46 -7.03
C PRO A 38 -6.10 -3.03 -5.68
N LEU A 39 -5.66 -1.89 -5.18
CA LEU A 39 -6.26 -1.21 -4.03
C LEU A 39 -7.47 -0.41 -4.47
N GLN A 40 -8.46 -0.38 -3.59
CA GLN A 40 -9.63 0.46 -3.71
C GLN A 40 -9.28 1.88 -3.27
N ALA A 41 -9.54 2.87 -4.13
CA ALA A 41 -9.51 4.27 -3.74
C ALA A 41 -10.65 4.55 -2.76
N GLU A 42 -10.31 5.12 -1.62
CA GLU A 42 -11.21 5.68 -0.63
C GLU A 42 -11.16 7.22 -0.69
N ASP A 43 -12.02 7.85 0.10
CA ASP A 43 -12.10 9.31 0.19
C ASP A 43 -10.79 9.94 0.72
N GLY A 44 -10.46 11.14 0.24
CA GLY A 44 -9.24 11.84 0.66
C GLY A 44 -7.92 11.28 0.11
N GLY A 45 -7.96 10.45 -0.93
CA GLY A 45 -6.76 9.86 -1.55
C GLY A 45 -6.15 8.74 -0.71
N ASN A 46 -6.95 8.13 0.16
CA ASN A 46 -6.58 6.91 0.83
C ASN A 46 -6.84 5.72 -0.08
N TRP A 47 -6.05 4.67 0.06
CA TRP A 47 -6.18 3.44 -0.73
C TRP A 47 -6.14 2.26 0.21
N ALA A 48 -7.02 1.29 0.02
CA ALA A 48 -7.12 0.10 0.85
C ALA A 48 -7.31 -1.17 0.00
N ALA A 49 -6.59 -2.24 0.32
CA ALA A 49 -6.87 -3.59 -0.18
C ALA A 49 -6.86 -4.57 0.99
N ASP A 50 -7.81 -5.49 0.98
CA ASP A 50 -7.78 -6.63 1.88
C ASP A 50 -7.26 -7.86 1.15
N LEU A 51 -6.17 -8.44 1.64
CA LEU A 51 -5.58 -9.64 1.07
C LEU A 51 -5.71 -10.82 2.02
N PRO A 52 -6.71 -11.69 1.80
CA PRO A 52 -6.83 -12.93 2.57
C PRO A 52 -5.66 -13.87 2.25
N GLY A 53 -5.04 -14.41 3.30
CA GLY A 53 -3.92 -15.36 3.15
C GLY A 53 -2.52 -14.75 3.01
N VAL A 54 -2.38 -13.42 2.90
CA VAL A 54 -1.07 -12.75 2.94
C VAL A 54 -0.62 -12.54 4.38
N LYS A 55 0.62 -12.96 4.68
CA LYS A 55 1.25 -12.75 5.99
C LYS A 55 2.08 -11.47 5.99
N ALA A 56 2.08 -10.75 7.11
CA ALA A 56 2.83 -9.50 7.30
C ALA A 56 4.38 -9.61 7.26
N GLY A 57 4.93 -10.75 6.80
CA GLY A 57 6.37 -10.98 6.63
C GLY A 57 6.79 -11.31 5.20
N ASP A 58 5.84 -11.47 4.26
CA ASP A 58 6.15 -11.66 2.85
C ASP A 58 6.61 -10.34 2.22
N GLY A 59 7.56 -10.40 1.29
CA GLY A 59 8.03 -9.22 0.59
C GLY A 59 6.92 -8.63 -0.28
N TYR A 60 6.48 -7.41 0.03
CA TYR A 60 5.48 -6.69 -0.75
C TYR A 60 5.93 -5.27 -1.11
N LYS A 61 5.29 -4.71 -2.14
CA LYS A 61 5.44 -3.36 -2.65
C LYS A 61 4.09 -2.83 -3.12
N PHE A 62 3.92 -1.53 -3.08
CA PHE A 62 2.82 -0.83 -3.72
C PHE A 62 3.29 -0.33 -5.09
N ALA A 63 2.60 -0.71 -6.15
CA ALA A 63 2.71 -0.09 -7.46
C ALA A 63 1.67 1.03 -7.55
N LEU A 64 2.13 2.28 -7.48
CA LEU A 64 1.32 3.47 -7.66
C LEU A 64 1.46 3.91 -9.12
N GLN A 65 0.36 3.90 -9.86
CA GLN A 65 0.30 4.53 -11.17
C GLN A 65 -0.05 6.00 -10.98
N THR A 66 0.73 6.88 -11.59
CA THR A 66 0.46 8.31 -11.64
C THR A 66 0.42 8.75 -13.11
N PRO A 67 -0.17 9.93 -13.42
CA PRO A 67 -0.11 10.49 -14.77
C PRO A 67 1.32 10.77 -15.25
N ALA A 68 2.26 10.93 -14.32
CA ALA A 68 3.67 11.18 -14.61
C ALA A 68 4.48 9.89 -14.85
N GLY A 69 3.92 8.71 -14.54
CA GLY A 69 4.58 7.42 -14.64
C GLY A 69 4.22 6.45 -13.53
N GLU A 70 4.80 5.25 -13.59
CA GLU A 70 4.65 4.24 -12.55
C GLU A 70 5.69 4.44 -11.45
N LEU A 71 5.22 4.50 -10.21
CA LEU A 71 6.03 4.62 -9.00
C LEU A 71 5.83 3.38 -8.15
N THR A 72 6.91 2.68 -7.82
CA THR A 72 6.82 1.59 -6.83
C THR A 72 7.28 2.09 -5.47
N ARG A 73 6.39 2.05 -4.48
CA ARG A 73 6.71 2.25 -3.07
C ARG A 73 6.83 0.89 -2.38
N ASN A 74 8.03 0.52 -1.95
CA ASN A 74 8.14 -0.44 -0.85
C ASN A 74 7.55 0.22 0.39
N ASP A 75 6.78 -0.53 1.18
CA ASP A 75 6.18 0.01 2.39
C ASP A 75 7.23 0.67 3.30
N PRO A 76 6.97 1.88 3.79
CA PRO A 76 7.87 2.61 4.66
C PRO A 76 8.04 2.01 6.07
N TYR A 77 7.31 0.95 6.48
CA TYR A 77 7.68 0.21 7.69
C TYR A 77 9.03 -0.51 7.58
N ALA A 78 9.54 -0.75 6.36
CA ALA A 78 10.92 -1.24 6.18
C ALA A 78 11.97 -0.11 6.18
N ARG A 79 11.56 1.16 6.08
CA ARG A 79 12.46 2.33 6.14
C ARG A 79 11.76 3.53 6.75
N ALA A 80 11.93 3.68 8.05
CA ALA A 80 11.87 4.95 8.76
C ALA A 80 10.48 5.63 8.87
N VAL A 81 10.09 5.80 10.13
CA VAL A 81 9.68 7.10 10.68
C VAL A 81 10.34 8.26 9.91
N THR A 82 9.69 8.80 8.89
CA THR A 82 9.99 10.12 8.31
C THR A 82 8.77 10.56 7.49
N ASN A 83 7.87 11.23 8.19
CA ASN A 83 7.42 12.59 7.89
C ASN A 83 6.00 12.77 8.44
N SER A 84 5.92 13.17 9.71
CA SER A 84 4.91 14.13 10.12
C SER A 84 5.65 15.27 10.81
N ALA A 85 6.38 16.06 10.03
CA ALA A 85 6.56 17.45 10.39
C ALA A 85 5.21 18.12 10.13
N GLY A 86 4.45 18.34 11.20
CA GLY A 86 3.14 18.98 11.11
C GLY A 86 2.24 18.74 12.31
N TYR A 87 2.80 18.65 13.52
CA TYR A 87 2.03 19.00 14.71
C TYR A 87 1.81 20.51 14.65
N SER A 88 0.61 20.91 14.23
CA SER A 88 0.12 22.26 14.46
C SER A 88 -1.03 22.16 15.45
N LEU A 89 -0.75 22.69 16.65
CA LEU A 89 -1.58 22.89 17.85
C LEU A 89 -1.52 21.77 18.89
#